data_AF-A0A2H3J0V2-F1
#
_entry.id   AF-A0A2H3J0V2-F1
#
_cell.length_a   1.000
_cell.length_b   1.000
_cell.length_c   1.000
_cell.angle_alpha   90.00
_cell.angle_beta   90.00
_cell.angle_gamma   90.00
#
_symmetry.space_group_name_H-M   'P 1'
#
loop_
_entity.id
_entity.type
_entity.pdbx_description
1 polymer ?
#
loop_
_entity_poly.entity_id
_entity_poly.type
_entity_poly.pdbx_seq_one_letter_code
_entity_poly.pdbx_strand_id
1 'polypeptide(L)'
;MAQQPKFSPVLKGLHAGLAKIHKWYQATGQTDIYFVCLALDPSIKLEYIKRNWDQQRYNSGKSALDAVVIGFLVCQSRAQPDIDILPLRDKGYAGSWIRNSICSRLENEGKTRDPHRELRDYLNSPLEDVDDPIKWWGYHATQYPVLSRIARDYLSIQGSSVSSERAFSSGGRTGTKLRNRLTPETFEALQILKGSYHSGCIGARNNIDS
;
A
#
# COMPACT_ATOMS: atom_id res chain seq x y z
N MET A 1 7.01 9.44 36.16
CA MET A 1 6.80 8.04 36.60
C MET A 1 8.07 7.17 36.64
N ALA A 2 9.15 7.48 35.89
CA ALA A 2 10.34 6.62 35.77
C ALA A 2 11.39 6.70 36.90
N GLN A 3 11.24 7.57 37.90
CA GLN A 3 12.24 7.78 38.96
C GLN A 3 11.89 7.12 40.30
N GLN A 4 10.91 6.22 40.33
CA GLN A 4 10.60 5.48 41.56
C GLN A 4 11.61 4.35 41.78
N PRO A 5 12.17 4.18 42.99
CA PRO A 5 13.26 3.24 43.29
C PRO A 5 12.90 1.77 42.99
N LYS A 6 11.60 1.43 42.94
CA LYS A 6 11.09 0.10 42.59
C LYS A 6 11.39 -0.35 41.15
N PHE A 7 11.68 0.58 40.23
CA PHE A 7 11.95 0.28 38.81
C PHE A 7 13.45 0.26 38.45
N SER A 8 14.34 0.46 39.44
CA SER A 8 15.80 0.47 39.24
C SER A 8 16.36 -0.73 38.47
N PRO A 9 15.88 -1.99 38.67
CA PRO A 9 16.37 -3.15 37.92
C PRO A 9 15.99 -3.11 36.42
N VAL A 10 14.84 -2.53 36.09
CA VAL A 10 14.28 -2.51 34.73
C VAL A 10 14.74 -1.26 33.95
N LEU A 11 15.26 -0.25 34.67
CA LEU A 11 15.66 1.04 34.12
C LEU A 11 16.74 0.92 33.04
N LYS A 12 17.74 0.05 33.24
CA LYS A 12 18.75 -0.27 32.19
C LYS A 12 18.11 -0.85 30.93
N GLY A 13 17.14 -1.75 31.09
CA GLY A 13 16.40 -2.34 29.97
C GLY A 13 15.54 -1.32 29.23
N LEU A 14 14.87 -0.42 29.96
CA LEU A 14 14.08 0.67 29.39
C LEU A 14 14.95 1.64 28.58
N HIS A 15 16.11 2.03 29.10
CA HIS A 15 17.04 2.91 28.37
C HIS A 15 17.57 2.24 27.10
N ALA A 16 17.95 0.96 27.15
CA ALA A 16 18.37 0.22 25.97
C ALA A 16 17.22 0.08 24.95
N GLY A 17 15.99 -0.15 25.42
CA GLY A 17 14.78 -0.19 24.59
C GLY A 17 14.50 1.14 23.89
N LEU A 18 14.53 2.25 24.62
CA LEU A 18 14.37 3.61 24.08
C LEU A 18 15.46 3.95 23.06
N ALA A 19 16.71 3.60 23.34
CA ALA A 19 17.82 3.79 22.40
C ALA A 19 17.59 3.02 21.10
N LYS A 20 17.04 1.80 21.18
CA LYS A 20 16.71 0.98 20.01
C LYS A 20 15.55 1.56 19.22
N ILE A 21 14.48 2.01 19.89
CA ILE A 21 13.35 2.71 19.24
C ILE A 21 13.84 3.97 18.53
N HIS A 22 14.67 4.77 19.20
CA HIS A 22 15.22 5.99 18.62
C HIS A 22 16.07 5.70 17.38
N LYS A 23 16.94 4.68 17.45
CA LYS A 23 17.75 4.25 16.29
C LYS A 23 16.87 3.92 15.07
N TRP A 24 15.83 3.11 15.25
CA TRP A 24 14.96 2.71 14.14
C TRP A 24 14.09 3.87 13.66
N TYR A 25 13.62 4.74 14.56
CA TYR A 25 12.93 5.96 14.18
C TYR A 25 13.80 6.88 13.32
N GLN A 26 15.08 7.05 13.65
CA GLN A 26 15.99 7.81 12.78
C GLN A 26 16.21 7.14 11.42
N ALA A 27 16.26 5.80 11.38
CA ALA A 27 16.35 5.06 10.13
C ALA A 27 15.11 5.27 9.23
N THR A 28 13.91 5.47 9.81
CA THR A 28 12.72 5.80 9.01
C THR A 28 12.86 7.13 8.26
N GLY A 29 13.66 8.07 8.78
CA GLY A 29 13.95 9.35 8.11
C GLY A 29 14.92 9.25 6.93
N GLN A 30 15.48 8.07 6.63
CA GLN A 30 16.34 7.86 5.46
C GLN A 30 15.56 7.64 4.17
N THR A 31 14.27 7.33 4.26
CA THR A 31 13.40 7.03 3.12
C THR A 31 12.12 7.83 3.19
N ASP A 32 11.67 8.38 2.06
CA ASP A 32 10.42 9.16 2.01
C ASP A 32 9.16 8.29 2.07
N ILE A 33 9.32 6.95 2.07
CA ILE A 33 8.21 5.98 2.09
C ILE A 33 7.28 6.23 3.29
N TYR A 34 7.84 6.45 4.49
CA TYR A 34 7.04 6.71 5.68
C TYR A 34 6.26 8.01 5.59
N PHE A 35 6.86 9.05 4.99
CA PHE A 35 6.18 10.32 4.75
C PHE A 35 4.99 10.11 3.80
N VAL A 36 5.22 9.40 2.69
CA VAL A 36 4.18 9.11 1.69
C VAL A 36 3.05 8.29 2.31
N CYS A 37 3.35 7.25 3.09
CA CYS A 37 2.34 6.42 3.75
C CYS A 37 1.50 7.23 4.76
N LEU A 38 2.13 8.06 5.59
CA LEU A 38 1.41 8.91 6.54
C LEU A 38 0.54 9.94 5.82
N ALA A 39 1.05 10.56 4.75
CA ALA A 39 0.28 11.51 3.96
C ALA A 39 -0.96 10.84 3.33
N LEU A 40 -0.83 9.60 2.85
CA LEU A 40 -1.92 8.83 2.24
C LEU A 40 -2.87 8.16 3.26
N ASP A 41 -2.60 8.27 4.56
CA ASP A 41 -3.53 7.78 5.58
C ASP A 41 -4.63 8.82 5.85
N PRO A 42 -5.92 8.51 5.61
CA PRO A 42 -7.01 9.48 5.79
C PRO A 42 -7.23 9.91 7.25
N SER A 43 -6.79 9.11 8.22
CA SER A 43 -6.91 9.37 9.67
C SER A 43 -5.85 10.35 10.16
N ILE A 44 -4.72 10.44 9.46
CA ILE A 44 -3.53 11.16 9.92
C ILE A 44 -3.13 12.30 8.96
N LYS A 45 -3.03 11.99 7.67
CA LYS A 45 -2.54 12.87 6.61
C LYS A 45 -1.23 13.55 7.01
N LEU A 46 -1.17 14.88 6.87
CA LEU A 46 0.00 15.69 7.23
C LEU A 46 0.00 16.18 8.68
N GLU A 47 -1.06 15.93 9.46
CA GLU A 47 -1.22 16.52 10.80
C GLU A 47 -0.21 15.96 11.79
N TYR A 48 0.09 14.66 11.73
CA TYR A 48 1.15 14.07 12.55
C TYR A 48 2.53 14.64 12.21
N ILE A 49 2.82 14.82 10.92
CA ILE A 49 4.11 15.29 10.45
C ILE A 49 4.33 16.75 10.86
N LYS A 50 3.32 17.62 10.66
CA LYS A 50 3.37 19.03 11.10
C LYS A 50 3.62 19.19 12.59
N ARG A 51 3.14 18.25 13.42
CA ARG A 51 3.29 18.30 14.88
C ARG A 51 4.61 17.71 15.38
N ASN A 52 5.13 16.68 14.71
CA ASN A 52 6.24 15.89 15.25
C ASN A 52 7.55 16.02 14.46
N TRP A 53 7.51 16.50 13.22
CA TRP A 53 8.70 16.59 12.36
C TRP A 53 9.10 18.05 12.13
N ASP A 54 10.38 18.27 11.87
CA ASP A 54 10.93 19.57 11.53
C ASP A 54 10.55 20.00 10.10
N GLN A 55 10.62 21.32 9.86
CA GLN A 55 10.22 21.92 8.59
C GLN A 55 11.05 21.41 7.40
N GLN A 56 12.33 21.08 7.62
CA GLN A 56 13.21 20.58 6.57
C GLN A 56 12.76 19.18 6.12
N ARG A 57 12.50 18.27 7.06
CA ARG A 57 11.92 16.95 6.75
C ARG A 57 10.55 17.06 6.11
N TYR A 58 9.71 18.00 6.57
CA TYR A 58 8.41 18.24 5.96
C TYR A 58 8.53 18.66 4.49
N ASN A 59 9.40 19.62 4.18
CA ASN A 59 9.60 20.11 2.82
C ASN A 59 10.18 19.03 1.91
N SER A 60 11.17 18.27 2.40
CA SER A 60 11.78 17.15 1.67
C SER A 60 10.73 16.08 1.34
N GLY A 61 9.97 15.62 2.34
CA GLY A 61 8.95 14.60 2.14
C GLY A 61 7.81 15.08 1.24
N LYS A 62 7.41 16.36 1.33
CA LYS A 62 6.42 16.95 0.43
C LYS A 62 6.90 16.94 -1.02
N SER A 63 8.16 17.33 -1.25
CA SER A 63 8.76 17.26 -2.59
C SER A 63 8.83 15.83 -3.12
N ALA A 64 9.12 14.85 -2.26
CA ALA A 64 9.13 13.45 -2.64
C ALA A 64 7.72 12.93 -2.99
N LEU A 65 6.70 13.30 -2.20
CA LEU A 65 5.30 12.98 -2.48
C LEU A 65 4.85 13.56 -3.83
N ASP A 66 5.17 14.83 -4.09
CA ASP A 66 4.89 15.48 -5.37
C ASP A 66 5.60 14.75 -6.53
N ALA A 67 6.87 14.34 -6.35
CA ALA A 67 7.61 13.58 -7.36
C ALA A 67 6.98 12.19 -7.63
N VAL A 68 6.48 11.51 -6.60
CA VAL A 68 5.76 10.23 -6.75
C VAL A 68 4.48 10.43 -7.56
N VAL A 69 3.68 11.46 -7.24
CA VAL A 69 2.44 11.76 -7.98
C VAL A 69 2.74 12.04 -9.46
N ILE A 70 3.75 12.87 -9.74
CA ILE A 70 4.19 13.16 -11.11
C ILE A 70 4.66 11.89 -11.83
N GLY A 71 5.45 11.04 -11.16
CA GLY A 71 5.93 9.78 -11.73
C GLY A 71 4.80 8.86 -12.17
N PHE A 72 3.76 8.72 -11.35
CA PHE A 72 2.59 7.89 -11.67
C PHE A 72 1.78 8.41 -12.87
N LEU A 73 1.72 9.74 -13.03
CA LEU A 73 1.04 10.36 -14.17
C LEU A 73 1.79 10.19 -15.48
N VAL A 74 3.12 10.30 -15.45
CA VAL A 74 3.98 10.03 -16.62
C VAL A 74 3.87 8.56 -17.03
N CYS A 75 3.84 7.63 -16.07
CA CYS A 75 3.62 6.21 -16.35
C CYS A 75 2.22 5.93 -16.93
N GLN A 76 1.18 6.62 -16.46
CA GLN A 76 -0.17 6.47 -17.02
C GLN A 76 -0.30 6.95 -18.46
N SER A 77 0.31 8.09 -18.80
CA SER A 77 0.25 8.63 -20.17
C SER A 77 1.02 7.76 -21.17
N ARG A 78 2.08 7.07 -20.73
CA ARG A 78 2.82 6.09 -21.55
C ARG A 78 2.11 4.74 -21.65
N ALA A 79 1.40 4.33 -20.60
CA ALA A 79 0.57 3.14 -20.57
C ALA A 79 -0.82 3.45 -21.14
N GLN A 80 -0.89 3.94 -22.38
CA GLN A 80 -2.13 3.80 -23.13
C GLN A 80 -2.29 2.31 -23.45
N PRO A 81 -3.36 1.65 -22.99
CA PRO A 81 -3.68 0.34 -23.51
C PRO A 81 -3.99 0.51 -25.00
N ASP A 82 -3.36 -0.30 -25.86
CA ASP A 82 -4.07 -0.80 -27.03
C ASP A 82 -5.33 -1.46 -26.45
N ILE A 83 -6.44 -0.73 -26.46
CA ILE A 83 -7.72 -1.30 -26.06
C ILE A 83 -8.07 -2.28 -27.17
N ASP A 84 -7.62 -3.52 -27.03
CA ASP A 84 -8.25 -4.66 -27.68
C ASP A 84 -9.62 -4.82 -27.05
N ILE A 85 -10.55 -4.12 -27.68
CA ILE A 85 -11.96 -4.09 -27.38
C ILE A 85 -12.49 -5.52 -27.40
N LEU A 86 -12.92 -6.02 -26.24
CA LEU A 86 -13.88 -7.12 -26.19
C LEU A 86 -15.03 -6.78 -27.17
N PRO A 87 -15.37 -7.67 -28.13
CA PRO A 87 -16.35 -7.37 -29.15
C PRO A 87 -17.73 -7.35 -28.50
N LEU A 88 -18.13 -6.21 -27.95
CA LEU A 88 -19.51 -5.92 -27.64
C LEU A 88 -20.24 -5.78 -28.97
N ARG A 89 -21.18 -6.72 -29.18
CA ARG A 89 -22.02 -6.89 -30.36
C ARG A 89 -22.43 -5.55 -30.98
N ASP A 90 -21.97 -5.34 -32.20
CA ASP A 90 -22.19 -4.13 -33.00
C ASP A 90 -23.69 -3.79 -33.10
N LYS A 91 -24.05 -2.58 -32.66
CA LYS A 91 -25.35 -1.95 -32.90
C LYS A 91 -25.15 -0.55 -33.47
N GLY A 92 -24.43 -0.46 -34.59
CA GLY A 92 -24.50 0.65 -35.54
C GLY A 92 -23.87 1.98 -35.10
N TYR A 93 -24.04 2.98 -35.97
CA TYR A 93 -23.42 4.33 -35.85
C TYR A 93 -23.64 5.00 -34.48
N ALA A 94 -24.80 4.78 -33.86
CA ALA A 94 -25.12 5.31 -32.53
C ALA A 94 -24.25 4.69 -31.42
N GLY A 95 -23.92 3.41 -31.50
CA GLY A 95 -23.05 2.74 -30.52
C GLY A 95 -21.61 3.23 -30.57
N SER A 96 -21.10 3.50 -31.78
CA SER A 96 -19.78 4.09 -32.00
C SER A 96 -19.70 5.54 -31.49
N TRP A 97 -20.76 6.33 -31.71
CA TRP A 97 -20.83 7.71 -31.19
C TRP A 97 -20.94 7.75 -29.66
N ILE A 98 -21.77 6.89 -29.05
CA ILE A 98 -21.85 6.75 -27.59
C ILE A 98 -20.47 6.34 -27.03
N ARG A 99 -19.80 5.37 -27.66
CA ARG A 99 -18.45 4.95 -27.28
C ARG A 99 -17.46 6.11 -27.33
N ASN A 100 -17.36 6.81 -28.45
CA ASN A 100 -16.44 7.95 -28.59
C ASN A 100 -16.79 9.06 -27.60
N SER A 101 -18.07 9.31 -27.31
CA SER A 101 -18.47 10.32 -26.32
C SER A 101 -18.09 9.94 -24.88
N ILE A 102 -18.13 8.64 -24.55
CA ILE A 102 -17.69 8.11 -23.25
C ILE A 102 -16.16 8.11 -23.17
N CYS A 103 -15.47 7.61 -24.19
CA CYS A 103 -14.01 7.60 -24.28
C CYS A 103 -13.45 9.03 -24.24
N SER A 104 -13.99 9.96 -25.02
CA SER A 104 -13.57 11.37 -25.00
C SER A 104 -13.91 12.07 -23.68
N ARG A 105 -14.97 11.68 -22.95
CA ARG A 105 -15.23 12.18 -21.60
C ARG A 105 -14.24 11.65 -20.58
N LEU A 106 -13.97 10.34 -20.58
CA LEU A 106 -12.98 9.72 -19.69
C LEU A 106 -11.56 10.24 -19.99
N GLU A 107 -11.24 10.48 -21.26
CA GLU A 107 -9.98 11.11 -21.67
C GLU A 107 -9.90 12.59 -21.27
N ASN A 108 -10.99 13.36 -21.39
CA ASN A 108 -11.02 14.76 -20.96
C ASN A 108 -10.97 14.88 -19.43
N GLU A 109 -11.61 13.98 -18.69
CA GLU A 109 -11.49 13.88 -17.23
C GLU A 109 -10.06 13.51 -16.79
N GLY A 110 -9.34 12.72 -17.60
CA GLY A 110 -7.93 12.40 -17.38
C GLY A 110 -6.95 13.50 -17.82
N LYS A 111 -7.26 14.26 -18.88
CA LYS A 111 -6.43 15.34 -19.44
C LYS A 111 -6.57 16.67 -18.68
N THR A 112 -7.64 16.88 -17.91
CA THR A 112 -7.95 18.13 -17.19
C THR A 112 -7.86 18.01 -15.66
N ARG A 113 -7.12 17.03 -15.12
CA ARG A 113 -6.82 16.99 -13.68
C ARG A 113 -5.39 17.46 -13.46
N ASP A 114 -5.25 18.68 -12.95
CA ASP A 114 -4.00 19.14 -12.37
C ASP A 114 -3.51 18.08 -11.36
N PRO A 115 -2.31 17.52 -11.55
CA PRO A 115 -1.70 16.49 -10.69
C PRO A 115 -1.79 16.82 -9.20
N HIS A 116 -1.61 18.09 -8.87
CA HIS A 116 -1.58 18.58 -7.51
C HIS A 116 -2.97 18.95 -7.02
N ARG A 117 -3.99 19.03 -7.90
CA ARG A 117 -5.36 19.32 -7.49
C ARG A 117 -5.96 18.14 -6.74
N GLU A 118 -5.81 16.92 -7.24
CA GLU A 118 -6.28 15.70 -6.55
C GLU A 118 -5.62 15.58 -5.17
N LEU A 119 -4.29 15.75 -5.10
CA LEU A 119 -3.53 15.74 -3.86
C LEU A 119 -3.97 16.86 -2.91
N ARG A 120 -4.16 18.08 -3.39
CA ARG A 120 -4.63 19.22 -2.57
C ARG A 120 -6.05 18.98 -2.05
N ASP A 121 -6.96 18.51 -2.89
CA ASP A 121 -8.34 18.24 -2.54
C ASP A 121 -8.41 17.19 -1.41
N TYR A 122 -7.62 16.13 -1.51
CA TYR A 122 -7.50 15.10 -0.48
C TYR A 122 -6.84 15.61 0.82
N LEU A 123 -5.75 16.38 0.72
CA LEU A 123 -5.07 16.91 1.89
C LEU A 123 -5.89 17.98 2.64
N ASN A 124 -6.78 18.67 1.94
CA ASN A 124 -7.69 19.68 2.52
C ASN A 124 -9.00 19.09 3.03
N SER A 125 -9.34 17.85 2.66
CA SER A 125 -10.53 17.18 3.19
C SER A 125 -10.36 16.87 4.69
N PRO A 126 -11.45 16.75 5.47
CA PRO A 126 -11.35 16.43 6.89
C PRO A 126 -10.65 15.09 7.14
N LEU A 127 -10.10 14.92 8.34
CA LEU A 127 -9.59 13.62 8.78
C LEU A 127 -10.78 12.68 8.99
N GLU A 128 -10.64 11.45 8.51
CA GLU A 128 -11.64 10.39 8.69
C GLU A 128 -10.99 9.26 9.47
N ASP A 129 -11.61 8.84 10.56
CA ASP A 129 -11.12 7.69 11.32
C ASP A 129 -11.47 6.40 10.56
N VAL A 130 -10.44 5.69 10.12
CA VAL A 130 -10.56 4.56 9.19
C VAL A 130 -9.82 3.34 9.72
N ASP A 131 -10.54 2.22 9.85
CA ASP A 131 -9.97 0.93 10.26
C ASP A 131 -9.01 0.31 9.22
N ASP A 132 -9.34 0.46 7.93
CA ASP A 132 -8.57 -0.10 6.81
C ASP A 132 -8.38 0.95 5.71
N PRO A 133 -7.25 1.68 5.73
CA PRO A 133 -6.94 2.71 4.75
C PRO A 133 -6.98 2.19 3.30
N ILE A 134 -6.59 0.94 3.05
CA ILE A 134 -6.57 0.38 1.69
C ILE A 134 -8.00 0.21 1.16
N LYS A 135 -8.93 -0.27 1.99
CA LYS A 135 -10.34 -0.35 1.60
C LYS A 135 -10.95 1.03 1.37
N TRP A 136 -10.60 2.01 2.22
CA TRP A 136 -11.06 3.39 2.03
C TRP A 136 -10.63 3.96 0.68
N TRP A 137 -9.36 3.75 0.29
CA TRP A 137 -8.87 4.12 -1.04
C TRP A 137 -9.54 3.34 -2.17
N GLY A 138 -10.00 2.12 -1.91
CA GLY A 138 -10.84 1.34 -2.82
C GLY A 138 -12.20 2.01 -3.10
N TYR A 139 -12.88 2.47 -2.04
CA TYR A 139 -14.17 3.16 -2.16
C TYR A 139 -14.04 4.54 -2.81
N HIS A 140 -12.95 5.25 -2.53
CA HIS A 140 -12.70 6.61 -3.04
C HIS A 140 -11.91 6.62 -4.37
N ALA A 141 -11.71 5.47 -5.01
CA ALA A 141 -10.92 5.37 -6.24
C ALA A 141 -11.50 6.18 -7.42
N THR A 142 -12.81 6.40 -7.46
CA THR A 142 -13.47 7.23 -8.49
C THR A 142 -13.23 8.73 -8.25
N GLN A 143 -13.15 9.14 -6.99
CA GLN A 143 -12.88 10.52 -6.58
C GLN A 143 -11.38 10.83 -6.77
N TYR A 144 -10.53 9.90 -6.33
CA TYR A 144 -9.07 10.00 -6.34
C TYR A 144 -8.40 8.85 -7.13
N PRO A 145 -8.47 8.86 -8.48
CA PRO A 145 -7.98 7.77 -9.32
C PRO A 145 -6.46 7.62 -9.35
N VAL A 146 -5.70 8.72 -9.18
CA VAL A 146 -4.24 8.67 -9.17
C VAL A 146 -3.75 8.29 -7.78
N LEU A 147 -4.25 8.96 -6.74
CA LEU A 147 -3.84 8.70 -5.36
C LEU A 147 -4.26 7.31 -4.89
N SER A 148 -5.43 6.80 -5.29
CA SER A 148 -5.83 5.43 -4.91
C SER A 148 -4.92 4.35 -5.49
N ARG A 149 -4.24 4.60 -6.61
CA ARG A 149 -3.22 3.69 -7.16
C ARG A 149 -1.93 3.79 -6.35
N ILE A 150 -1.47 5.01 -6.08
CA ILE A 150 -0.28 5.25 -5.24
C ILE A 150 -0.49 4.65 -3.85
N ALA A 151 -1.66 4.84 -3.24
CA ALA A 151 -2.01 4.31 -1.94
C ALA A 151 -1.99 2.79 -1.91
N ARG A 152 -2.47 2.11 -2.96
CA ARG A 152 -2.34 0.64 -3.05
C ARG A 152 -0.89 0.19 -3.10
N ASP A 153 -0.02 0.92 -3.80
CA ASP A 153 1.39 0.53 -3.93
C ASP A 153 2.19 0.84 -2.65
N TYR A 154 1.93 1.95 -1.99
CA TYR A 154 2.67 2.39 -0.81
C TYR A 154 2.11 1.84 0.52
N LEU A 155 0.79 1.82 0.71
CA LEU A 155 0.19 1.30 1.95
C LEU A 155 0.20 -0.23 2.00
N SER A 156 0.39 -0.91 0.88
CA SER A 156 0.60 -2.37 0.87
C SER A 156 2.01 -2.78 1.28
N ILE A 157 2.97 -1.83 1.33
CA ILE A 157 4.32 -2.11 1.82
C ILE A 157 4.20 -2.52 3.28
N GLN A 158 4.50 -3.80 3.55
CA GLN A 158 4.46 -4.31 4.91
C GLN A 158 5.50 -3.58 5.77
N GLY A 159 5.03 -2.73 6.68
CA GLY A 159 5.90 -1.99 7.60
C GLY A 159 6.59 -2.86 8.67
N SER A 160 6.39 -4.18 8.67
CA SER A 160 7.04 -5.09 9.60
C SER A 160 7.53 -6.36 8.94
N SER A 161 8.69 -6.84 9.38
CA SER A 161 9.21 -8.18 9.05
C SER A 161 8.39 -9.30 9.68
N VAL A 162 7.39 -9.01 10.53
CA VAL A 162 6.63 -10.03 11.27
C VAL A 162 5.86 -10.96 10.32
N SER A 163 5.41 -10.45 9.18
CA SER A 163 4.76 -11.27 8.14
C SER A 163 5.74 -12.25 7.50
N SER A 164 6.92 -11.77 7.10
CA SER A 164 7.97 -12.62 6.53
C SER A 164 8.52 -13.58 7.58
N GLU A 165 8.74 -13.16 8.82
CA GLU A 165 9.14 -14.01 9.94
C GLU A 165 8.11 -15.10 10.25
N ARG A 166 6.81 -14.80 10.20
CA ARG A 166 5.76 -15.83 10.32
C ARG A 166 5.80 -16.80 9.14
N ALA A 167 5.99 -16.31 7.92
CA ALA A 167 6.13 -17.16 6.74
C ALA A 167 7.37 -18.07 6.83
N PHE A 168 8.52 -17.53 7.25
CA PHE A 168 9.76 -18.28 7.44
C PHE A 168 9.69 -19.25 8.63
N SER A 169 9.05 -18.88 9.74
CA SER A 169 8.80 -19.77 10.87
C SER A 169 7.86 -20.93 10.47
N SER A 170 6.82 -20.63 9.69
CA SER A 170 5.97 -21.62 9.02
C SER A 170 6.76 -22.55 8.09
N GLY A 171 7.68 -21.97 7.31
CA GLY A 171 8.57 -22.71 6.43
C GLY A 171 9.51 -23.64 7.20
N GLY A 172 10.10 -23.17 8.30
CA GLY A 172 10.94 -23.97 9.19
C GLY A 172 10.22 -25.16 9.82
N ARG A 173 8.91 -25.05 10.07
CA ARG A 173 8.08 -26.20 10.50
C ARG A 173 7.80 -27.19 9.37
N THR A 174 7.87 -26.75 8.11
CA THR A 174 7.72 -27.61 6.92
C THR A 174 9.05 -28.32 6.61
N GLY A 175 10.18 -27.64 6.81
CA GLY A 175 11.54 -28.17 6.73
C GLY A 175 12.06 -28.70 8.07
N THR A 176 11.34 -29.62 8.72
CA THR A 176 11.86 -30.33 9.91
C THR A 176 12.91 -31.38 9.52
N LYS A 177 13.82 -31.73 10.45
CA LYS A 177 14.88 -32.76 10.30
C LYS A 177 14.44 -34.11 9.71
N LEU A 178 13.13 -34.41 9.70
CA LEU A 178 12.51 -35.62 9.15
C LEU A 178 12.09 -35.51 7.66
N ARG A 179 12.17 -34.32 7.05
CA ARG A 179 11.78 -34.03 5.64
C ARG A 179 12.90 -33.31 4.86
N ASN A 180 14.16 -33.69 5.07
CA ASN A 180 15.34 -33.01 4.51
C ASN A 180 15.65 -33.35 3.03
N ARG A 181 14.76 -34.05 2.33
CA ARG A 181 14.94 -34.49 0.93
C ARG A 181 14.07 -33.72 -0.06
N LEU A 182 13.42 -32.64 0.38
CA LEU A 182 12.67 -31.76 -0.52
C LEU A 182 13.65 -30.89 -1.31
N THR A 183 13.47 -30.84 -2.63
CA THR A 183 14.20 -29.87 -3.45
C THR A 183 13.68 -28.46 -3.15
N PRO A 184 14.50 -27.41 -3.34
CA PRO A 184 14.09 -26.03 -3.14
C PRO A 184 12.80 -25.67 -3.88
N GLU A 185 12.64 -26.17 -5.11
CA GLU A 185 11.48 -25.91 -5.97
C GLU A 185 10.21 -26.54 -5.41
N THR A 186 10.30 -27.76 -4.89
CA THR A 186 9.17 -28.46 -4.27
C THR A 186 8.77 -27.77 -2.96
N PHE A 187 9.76 -27.29 -2.20
CA PHE A 187 9.53 -26.58 -0.95
C PHE A 187 8.85 -25.23 -1.20
N GLU A 188 9.31 -24.47 -2.20
CA GLU A 188 8.69 -23.23 -2.63
C GLU A 188 7.23 -23.44 -3.06
N ALA A 189 6.98 -24.42 -3.94
CA ALA A 189 5.63 -24.75 -4.40
C ALA A 189 4.69 -25.10 -3.23
N LEU A 190 5.19 -25.83 -2.22
CA LEU A 190 4.43 -26.15 -1.01
C LEU A 190 4.12 -24.91 -0.16
N GLN A 191 5.06 -23.97 0.00
CA GLN A 191 4.78 -22.73 0.72
C GLN A 191 3.76 -21.85 -0.03
N ILE A 192 3.86 -21.74 -1.35
CA ILE A 192 2.90 -21.01 -2.20
C ILE A 192 1.51 -21.64 -2.11
N LEU A 193 1.41 -22.97 -2.20
CA LEU A 193 0.15 -23.71 -2.08
C LEU A 193 -0.49 -23.48 -0.71
N LYS A 194 0.31 -23.61 0.36
CA LYS A 194 -0.14 -23.41 1.74
C LYS A 194 -0.63 -21.97 1.97
N GLY A 195 0.11 -20.98 1.46
CA GLY A 195 -0.28 -19.58 1.51
C GLY A 195 -1.60 -19.34 0.77
N SER A 196 -1.70 -19.83 -0.47
CA SER A 196 -2.90 -19.72 -1.31
C SER A 196 -4.14 -20.36 -0.68
N TYR A 197 -3.97 -21.48 0.05
CA TYR A 197 -5.06 -22.11 0.78
C TYR A 197 -5.50 -21.30 2.00
N HIS A 198 -4.54 -20.73 2.77
CA HIS A 198 -4.86 -19.88 3.92
C HIS A 198 -5.52 -18.56 3.53
N SER A 199 -5.13 -17.99 2.39
CA SER A 199 -5.70 -16.75 1.85
C SER A 199 -7.08 -16.96 1.20
N GLY A 200 -7.56 -18.20 1.10
CA GLY A 200 -8.83 -18.55 0.45
C GLY A 200 -8.80 -18.47 -1.09
N CYS A 201 -7.62 -18.28 -1.69
CA CYS A 201 -7.45 -18.22 -3.15
C CYS A 201 -7.63 -19.59 -3.82
N ILE A 202 -7.42 -20.68 -3.07
CA ILE A 202 -7.61 -22.06 -3.52
C ILE A 202 -8.47 -22.80 -2.49
N GLY A 203 -9.66 -23.22 -2.90
CA GLY A 203 -10.55 -24.08 -2.11
C GLY A 203 -10.41 -25.54 -2.55
N ALA A 204 -10.48 -26.48 -1.59
CA ALA A 204 -10.60 -27.88 -1.94
C ALA A 204 -11.96 -28.11 -2.63
N ARG A 205 -11.93 -28.69 -3.83
CA ARG A 205 -13.14 -29.07 -4.56
C ARG A 205 -13.80 -30.23 -3.79
N ASN A 206 -14.78 -29.92 -2.94
CA ASN A 206 -15.61 -30.93 -2.31
C ASN A 206 -16.47 -31.56 -3.41
N ASN A 207 -16.02 -32.69 -3.96
CA ASN A 207 -16.90 -33.56 -4.76
C ASN A 207 -17.93 -34.16 -3.79
N ILE A 208 -19.04 -33.45 -3.61
CA ILE A 208 -20.31 -34.01 -3.16
C ILE A 208 -21.25 -33.86 -4.35
N ASP A 209 -21.13 -34.75 -5.32
CA ASP A 209 -22.22 -35.07 -6.22
C ASP A 209 -22.27 -36.60 -6.26
N SER A 210 -23.40 -37.11 -5.75
CA SER A 210 -23.76 -38.53 -5.62
C SER A 210 -24.19 -39.12 -6.95
#